data_AF-A0A370FV39-F1
#
_entry.id   AF-A0A370FV39-F1
#
_cell.length_a   1.000
_cell.length_b   1.000
_cell.length_c   1.000
_cell.angle_alpha   90.00
_cell.angle_beta   90.00
_cell.angle_gamma   90.00
#
_symmetry.space_group_name_H-M   'P 1'
#
loop_
_entity.id
_entity.type
_entity.pdbx_description
1 polymer ?
#
loop_
_entity_poly.entity_id
_entity_poly.type
_entity_poly.pdbx_seq_one_letter_code
_entity_poly.pdbx_strand_id
1 'polypeptide(L)'
;MGRPAGWMKDLTGRSPMRSPGAPSHRREVEGQFWREIATGVTSEAAAAAVGVSPAAGARWFRDHGGMPTFVTVPLIGRYLSFEEREEIVPLKAQGVGVREIARAVGRDPSTISRELRRNAATRGGKLDYRASVAQSTTVRTTRTPRHP
;
A
#
# COMPACT_ATOMS: atom_id res chain seq x y z
N MET A 1 25.87 -19.37 -10.46
CA MET A 1 26.66 -18.14 -10.19
C MET A 1 25.88 -17.24 -9.25
N GLY A 2 26.43 -16.90 -8.09
CA GLY A 2 25.82 -15.93 -7.17
C GLY A 2 25.90 -14.52 -7.75
N ARG A 3 24.96 -13.65 -7.40
CA ARG A 3 24.97 -12.25 -7.86
C ARG A 3 25.97 -11.43 -7.03
N PRO A 4 26.71 -10.49 -7.64
CA PRO A 4 27.75 -9.73 -6.94
C PRO A 4 27.17 -8.83 -5.86
N ALA A 5 27.91 -8.57 -4.78
CA ALA A 5 27.49 -7.64 -3.75
C ALA A 5 27.18 -6.27 -4.36
N GLY A 6 26.06 -5.65 -3.98
CA GLY A 6 25.67 -4.34 -4.50
C GLY A 6 24.81 -4.33 -5.77
N TRP A 7 24.68 -5.45 -6.49
CA TRP A 7 23.93 -5.51 -7.76
C TRP A 7 22.50 -4.93 -7.71
N MET A 8 21.81 -5.07 -6.56
CA MET A 8 20.47 -4.51 -6.37
C MET A 8 20.47 -2.98 -6.26
N LYS A 9 21.52 -2.40 -5.66
CA LYS A 9 21.65 -0.94 -5.52
C LYS A 9 21.91 -0.31 -6.87
N ASP A 10 22.71 -0.95 -7.71
CA ASP A 10 22.98 -0.47 -9.08
C ASP A 10 21.73 -0.53 -9.95
N LEU A 11 20.93 -1.59 -9.83
CA LEU A 11 19.71 -1.77 -10.61
C LEU A 11 18.54 -0.87 -10.15
N THR A 12 18.43 -0.60 -8.85
CA THR A 12 17.26 0.09 -8.27
C THR A 12 17.53 1.49 -7.75
N GLY A 13 18.81 1.86 -7.60
CA GLY A 13 19.24 3.08 -6.92
C GLY A 13 19.02 3.07 -5.40
N ARG A 14 18.66 1.92 -4.80
CA ARG A 14 18.37 1.82 -3.36
C ARG A 14 18.79 0.47 -2.76
N SER A 15 18.83 0.41 -1.44
CA SER A 15 19.09 -0.84 -0.72
C SER A 15 17.96 -1.88 -0.94
N PRO A 16 18.28 -3.19 -0.85
CA PRO A 16 17.28 -4.27 -0.91
C PRO A 16 16.15 -4.08 0.10
N MET A 17 14.91 -4.44 -0.27
CA MET A 17 13.78 -4.38 0.68
C MET A 17 13.87 -5.51 1.70
N ARG A 18 13.68 -5.19 2.99
CA ARG A 18 13.30 -6.20 4.00
C ARG A 18 11.90 -6.73 3.69
N SER A 19 11.66 -8.01 4.00
CA SER A 19 10.33 -8.61 3.85
C SER A 19 9.29 -7.82 4.67
N PRO A 20 8.14 -7.45 4.11
CA PRO A 20 7.17 -6.62 4.82
C PRO A 20 6.44 -7.29 6.00
N GLY A 21 6.69 -8.57 6.29
CA GLY A 21 5.87 -9.35 7.22
C GLY A 21 4.48 -9.65 6.64
N ALA A 22 3.53 -10.03 7.50
CA ALA A 22 2.13 -10.20 7.12
C ALA A 22 1.51 -8.84 6.74
N PRO A 23 0.71 -8.76 5.66
CA PRO A 23 0.05 -7.52 5.28
C PRO A 23 -0.91 -7.05 6.38
N SER A 24 -0.90 -5.76 6.72
CA SER A 24 -2.01 -5.19 7.50
C SER A 24 -3.25 -5.09 6.62
N HIS A 25 -4.42 -4.96 7.24
CA HIS A 25 -5.63 -4.56 6.52
C HIS A 25 -5.42 -3.23 5.80
N ARG A 26 -6.18 -3.02 4.72
CA ARG A 26 -6.10 -1.80 3.90
C ARG A 26 -6.64 -0.61 4.69
N ARG A 27 -5.97 0.54 4.61
CA ARG A 27 -6.42 1.80 5.24
C ARG A 27 -7.84 2.19 4.78
N GLU A 28 -8.20 1.89 3.54
CA GLU A 28 -9.55 2.16 3.01
C GLU A 28 -10.62 1.36 3.75
N VAL A 29 -10.35 0.10 4.06
CA VAL A 29 -11.25 -0.79 4.81
C VAL A 29 -11.41 -0.30 6.24
N GLU A 30 -10.30 0.09 6.89
CA GLU A 30 -10.33 0.67 8.23
C GLU A 30 -11.06 2.04 8.24
N GLY A 31 -10.88 2.85 7.19
CA GLY A 31 -11.61 4.11 7.02
C GLY A 31 -13.11 3.92 6.81
N GLN A 32 -13.52 2.91 6.03
CA GLN A 32 -14.93 2.55 5.87
C GLN A 32 -15.52 2.04 7.19
N PHE A 33 -14.78 1.24 7.95
CA PHE A 33 -15.20 0.79 9.28
C PHE A 33 -15.55 1.98 10.19
N TRP A 34 -14.70 3.01 10.21
CA TRP A 34 -14.96 4.20 11.01
C TRP A 34 -16.12 5.06 10.48
N ARG A 35 -16.42 5.01 9.18
CA ARG A 35 -17.62 5.64 8.62
C ARG A 35 -18.89 4.92 9.08
N GLU A 36 -18.89 3.58 9.12
CA GLU A 36 -20.00 2.80 9.67
C GLU A 36 -20.18 3.10 11.17
N ILE A 37 -19.10 3.09 11.96
CA ILE A 37 -19.17 3.46 13.39
C ILE A 37 -19.78 4.86 13.58
N ALA A 38 -19.46 5.82 12.72
CA ALA A 38 -20.00 7.18 12.79
C ALA A 38 -21.52 7.25 12.54
N THR A 39 -22.14 6.24 11.92
CA THR A 39 -23.60 6.14 11.81
C THR A 39 -24.27 5.55 13.06
N GLY A 40 -23.48 5.20 14.09
CA GLY A 40 -23.98 4.73 15.39
C GLY A 40 -24.13 3.21 15.52
N VAL A 41 -23.58 2.43 14.58
CA VAL A 41 -23.63 0.95 14.67
C VAL A 41 -22.52 0.38 15.58
N THR A 42 -22.70 -0.87 16.02
CA THR A 42 -21.71 -1.56 16.85
C THR A 42 -20.44 -1.89 16.06
N SER A 43 -19.32 -2.10 16.75
CA SER A 43 -18.05 -2.50 16.12
C SER A 43 -18.13 -3.85 15.41
N GLU A 44 -18.98 -4.77 15.87
CA GLU A 44 -19.22 -6.05 15.18
C GLU A 44 -20.01 -5.86 13.88
N ALA A 45 -21.05 -5.03 13.90
CA ALA A 45 -21.83 -4.71 12.71
C ALA A 45 -20.98 -3.94 11.66
N ALA A 46 -20.19 -2.96 12.11
CA ALA A 46 -19.25 -2.25 11.25
C ALA A 46 -18.18 -3.19 10.66
N ALA A 47 -17.67 -4.16 11.45
CA ALA A 47 -16.72 -5.15 10.96
C ALA A 47 -17.31 -6.03 9.85
N ALA A 48 -18.54 -6.50 10.05
CA ALA A 48 -19.26 -7.28 9.06
C ALA A 48 -19.51 -6.48 7.77
N ALA A 49 -19.92 -5.21 7.90
CA ALA A 49 -20.18 -4.31 6.77
C ALA A 49 -18.95 -4.10 5.88
N VAL A 50 -17.75 -4.08 6.44
CA VAL A 50 -16.50 -3.93 5.69
C VAL A 50 -15.77 -5.25 5.39
N GLY A 51 -16.40 -6.38 5.69
CA GLY A 51 -15.87 -7.71 5.37
C GLY A 51 -14.65 -8.14 6.19
N VAL A 52 -14.52 -7.67 7.45
CA VAL A 52 -13.47 -8.12 8.38
C VAL A 52 -14.04 -8.91 9.55
N SER A 53 -13.19 -9.67 10.23
CA SER A 53 -13.63 -10.45 11.39
C SER A 53 -14.05 -9.53 12.55
N PRO A 54 -15.04 -9.92 13.37
CA PRO A 54 -15.44 -9.15 14.55
C PRO A 54 -14.28 -8.85 15.50
N ALA A 55 -13.36 -9.81 15.68
CA ALA A 55 -12.15 -9.64 16.48
C ALA A 55 -11.22 -8.54 15.94
N ALA A 56 -11.12 -8.39 14.61
CA ALA A 56 -10.34 -7.32 14.00
C ALA A 56 -10.99 -5.94 14.22
N GLY A 57 -12.31 -5.83 14.02
CA GLY A 57 -13.06 -4.59 14.27
C GLY A 57 -13.03 -4.16 15.74
N ALA A 58 -13.23 -5.11 16.67
CA ALA A 58 -13.13 -4.84 18.11
C ALA A 58 -11.72 -4.38 18.52
N ARG A 59 -10.67 -4.93 17.89
CA ARG A 59 -9.30 -4.46 18.11
C ARG A 59 -9.10 -3.04 17.59
N TRP A 60 -9.55 -2.72 16.36
CA TRP A 60 -9.45 -1.36 15.84
C TRP A 60 -10.14 -0.33 16.73
N PHE A 61 -11.37 -0.65 17.18
CA PHE A 61 -12.13 0.22 18.07
C PHE A 61 -11.37 0.50 19.37
N ARG A 62 -10.81 -0.53 20.00
CA ARG A 62 -10.03 -0.41 21.24
C ARG A 62 -8.72 0.35 21.04
N ASP A 63 -7.96 0.01 19.99
CA ASP A 63 -6.64 0.59 19.71
C ASP A 63 -6.73 2.11 19.46
N HIS A 64 -7.89 2.60 19.03
CA HIS A 64 -8.15 4.01 18.75
C HIS A 64 -9.03 4.70 19.81
N GLY A 65 -9.41 4.01 20.89
CA GLY A 65 -10.23 4.60 21.96
C GLY A 65 -11.65 4.97 21.54
N GLY A 66 -12.21 4.29 20.54
CA GLY A 66 -13.59 4.50 20.07
C GLY A 66 -13.78 5.64 19.05
N MET A 67 -12.71 6.28 18.57
CA MET A 67 -12.76 7.31 17.53
C MET A 67 -11.59 7.19 16.55
N PRO A 68 -11.73 7.51 15.25
CA PRO A 68 -10.62 7.44 14.31
C PRO A 68 -9.52 8.48 14.64
N THR A 69 -8.25 8.05 14.70
CA THR A 69 -7.09 8.94 14.90
C THR A 69 -6.50 9.48 13.60
N PHE A 70 -7.15 9.18 12.47
CA PHE A 70 -6.72 9.57 11.13
C PHE A 70 -7.92 10.01 10.29
N VAL A 71 -7.66 10.78 9.25
CA VAL A 71 -8.68 11.25 8.32
C VAL A 71 -9.34 10.04 7.62
N THR A 72 -10.65 9.86 7.80
CA THR A 72 -11.44 8.78 7.17
C THR A 72 -11.74 9.04 5.69
N VAL A 73 -11.42 10.24 5.20
CA VAL A 73 -11.51 10.62 3.79
C VAL A 73 -10.46 9.85 2.98
N PRO A 74 -10.82 9.31 1.81
CA PRO A 74 -9.86 8.67 0.91
C PRO A 74 -8.66 9.57 0.61
N LEU A 75 -7.46 9.00 0.56
CA LEU A 75 -6.25 9.74 0.15
C LEU A 75 -6.28 10.00 -1.36
N ILE A 76 -7.03 11.02 -1.77
CA ILE A 76 -7.07 11.49 -3.15
C ILE A 76 -5.85 12.39 -3.45
N GLY A 77 -5.25 12.22 -4.62
CA GLY A 77 -4.18 13.09 -5.11
C GLY A 77 -2.76 12.57 -4.82
N ARG A 78 -2.18 12.81 -3.64
CA ARG A 78 -0.73 12.62 -3.41
C ARG A 78 -0.25 11.16 -3.52
N TYR A 79 -1.09 10.20 -3.15
CA TYR A 79 -0.73 8.79 -3.08
C TYR A 79 -1.51 7.97 -4.11
N LEU A 80 -0.89 6.91 -4.61
CA LEU A 80 -1.60 5.92 -5.43
C LEU A 80 -2.49 5.06 -4.52
N SER A 81 -3.76 4.93 -4.92
CA SER A 81 -4.73 4.03 -4.32
C SER A 81 -4.32 2.57 -4.55
N PHE A 82 -4.97 1.64 -3.85
CA PHE A 82 -4.73 0.23 -4.11
C PHE A 82 -5.15 -0.18 -5.53
N GLU A 83 -6.29 0.31 -6.00
CA GLU A 83 -6.82 0.07 -7.35
C GLU A 83 -5.85 0.52 -8.44
N GLU A 84 -5.33 1.74 -8.34
CA GLU A 84 -4.32 2.25 -9.27
C GLU A 84 -3.04 1.40 -9.26
N ARG A 85 -2.67 0.82 -8.12
CA ARG A 85 -1.53 -0.10 -8.04
C ARG A 85 -1.83 -1.43 -8.71
N GLU A 86 -3.06 -1.92 -8.64
CA GLU A 86 -3.48 -3.14 -9.34
C GLU A 86 -3.47 -2.94 -10.86
N GLU A 87 -3.89 -1.78 -11.36
CA GLU A 87 -3.82 -1.45 -12.79
C GLU A 87 -2.37 -1.39 -13.32
N ILE A 88 -1.42 -0.93 -12.51
CA ILE A 88 0.00 -0.90 -12.89
C ILE A 88 0.58 -2.31 -13.09
N VAL A 89 0.10 -3.32 -12.36
CA VAL A 89 0.64 -4.70 -12.40
C VAL A 89 0.61 -5.32 -13.80
N PRO A 90 -0.55 -5.45 -14.48
CA PRO A 90 -0.61 -6.08 -15.80
C PRO A 90 0.17 -5.27 -16.84
N LEU A 91 0.08 -3.94 -16.82
CA LEU A 91 0.82 -3.09 -17.75
C LEU A 91 2.34 -3.26 -17.57
N LYS A 92 2.80 -3.37 -16.33
CA LYS A 92 4.21 -3.60 -16.06
C LYS A 92 4.65 -5.00 -16.49
N ALA A 93 3.80 -6.01 -16.31
CA ALA A 93 4.06 -7.38 -16.74
C ALA A 93 4.15 -7.49 -18.28
N GLN A 94 3.37 -6.69 -19.01
CA GLN A 94 3.43 -6.56 -20.47
C GLN A 94 4.67 -5.79 -20.97
N GLY A 95 5.47 -5.20 -20.07
CA GLY A 95 6.65 -4.43 -20.44
C GLY A 95 6.37 -2.99 -20.88
N VAL A 96 5.15 -2.48 -20.64
CA VAL A 96 4.74 -1.11 -20.98
C VAL A 96 5.63 -0.07 -20.31
N GLY A 97 5.96 1.00 -21.03
CA GLY A 97 6.82 2.07 -20.55
C GLY A 97 6.14 2.94 -19.47
N VAL A 98 6.94 3.56 -18.58
CA VAL A 98 6.43 4.37 -17.45
C VAL A 98 5.45 5.47 -17.89
N ARG A 99 5.75 6.18 -18.99
CA ARG A 99 4.89 7.26 -19.50
C ARG A 99 3.54 6.76 -19.99
N GLU A 100 3.50 5.55 -20.53
CA GLU A 100 2.28 4.95 -21.07
C GLU A 100 1.42 4.37 -19.93
N ILE A 101 2.04 3.70 -18.96
CA ILE A 101 1.38 3.33 -17.69
C ILE A 101 0.76 4.56 -17.04
N ALA A 102 1.50 5.68 -16.99
CA ALA A 102 1.01 6.91 -16.39
C ALA A 102 -0.22 7.48 -17.10
N ARG A 103 -0.25 7.43 -18.44
CA ARG A 103 -1.45 7.83 -19.20
C ARG A 103 -2.63 6.89 -18.95
N ALA A 104 -2.41 5.59 -18.90
CA ALA A 104 -3.45 4.59 -18.67
C ALA A 104 -4.11 4.75 -17.28
N VAL A 105 -3.30 5.00 -16.25
CA VAL A 105 -3.76 5.17 -14.85
C VAL A 105 -4.22 6.61 -14.57
N GLY A 106 -4.03 7.55 -15.50
CA GLY A 106 -4.39 8.97 -15.31
C GLY A 106 -3.51 9.72 -14.30
N ARG A 107 -2.23 9.36 -14.20
CA ARG A 107 -1.27 9.91 -13.22
C ARG A 107 -0.04 10.53 -13.89
N ASP A 108 0.69 11.32 -13.12
CA ASP A 108 1.96 11.88 -13.59
C ASP A 108 3.04 10.79 -13.76
N PRO A 109 3.84 10.78 -14.85
CA PRO A 109 4.91 9.80 -15.05
C PRO A 109 5.92 9.73 -13.91
N SER A 110 6.18 10.83 -13.21
CA SER A 110 7.08 10.83 -12.06
C SER A 110 6.46 10.09 -10.86
N THR A 111 5.14 10.09 -10.70
CA THR A 111 4.43 9.29 -9.69
C THR A 111 4.64 7.81 -9.95
N ILE A 112 4.39 7.35 -11.18
CA ILE A 112 4.59 5.95 -11.57
C ILE A 112 6.07 5.54 -11.47
N SER A 113 7.00 6.38 -11.92
CA SER A 113 8.44 6.10 -11.80
C SER A 113 8.86 5.93 -10.34
N ARG A 114 8.42 6.83 -9.47
CA ARG A 114 8.75 6.80 -8.04
C ARG A 114 8.12 5.60 -7.36
N GLU A 115 6.90 5.25 -7.70
CA GLU A 115 6.19 4.06 -7.22
C GLU A 115 6.98 2.78 -7.54
N LEU A 116 7.23 2.54 -8.84
CA LEU A 116 7.93 1.34 -9.29
C LEU A 116 9.33 1.24 -8.68
N ARG A 117 10.07 2.36 -8.59
CA ARG A 117 11.39 2.39 -7.97
C ARG A 117 11.34 2.03 -6.48
N ARG A 118 10.42 2.61 -5.72
CA ARG A 118 10.35 2.42 -4.26
C ARG A 118 9.79 1.05 -3.88
N ASN A 119 8.82 0.55 -4.64
CA ASN A 119 7.97 -0.57 -4.22
C ASN A 119 8.13 -1.86 -5.06
N ALA A 120 8.96 -1.89 -6.10
CA ALA A 120 9.29 -3.15 -6.77
C ALA A 120 9.96 -4.13 -5.80
N ALA A 121 9.36 -5.30 -5.63
CA ALA A 121 9.91 -6.36 -4.82
C ALA A 121 11.22 -6.84 -5.43
N THR A 122 12.25 -6.97 -4.60
CA THR A 122 13.58 -7.45 -4.98
C THR A 122 13.81 -8.92 -4.61
N ARG A 123 12.75 -9.66 -4.25
CA ARG A 123 12.84 -11.05 -3.78
C ARG A 123 13.10 -11.97 -4.99
N GLY A 124 14.03 -12.91 -4.85
CA GLY A 124 14.34 -13.90 -5.91
C GLY A 124 15.21 -13.38 -7.06
N GLY A 125 15.84 -12.22 -6.93
CA GLY A 125 16.73 -11.68 -7.97
C GLY A 125 16.01 -11.03 -9.16
N LYS A 126 14.67 -10.98 -9.17
CA LYS A 126 13.93 -10.21 -10.17
C LYS A 126 13.31 -8.98 -9.52
N LEU A 127 13.19 -7.90 -10.29
CA LEU A 127 12.30 -6.80 -9.94
C LEU A 127 10.89 -7.20 -10.34
N ASP A 128 10.09 -7.58 -9.36
CA ASP A 128 8.68 -7.95 -9.53
C ASP A 128 7.80 -6.88 -8.86
N TYR A 129 6.81 -6.36 -9.58
CA TYR A 129 5.90 -5.36 -9.02
C TYR A 129 4.59 -6.03 -8.62
N ARG A 130 4.29 -5.99 -7.32
CA ARG A 130 3.04 -6.53 -6.75
C ARG A 130 2.33 -5.44 -5.97
N ALA A 131 1.08 -5.16 -6.32
CA ALA A 131 0.27 -4.11 -5.68
C ALA A 131 0.16 -4.28 -4.15
N SER A 132 -0.07 -5.50 -3.67
CA SER A 132 -0.16 -5.81 -2.23
C SER A 132 1.14 -5.54 -1.47
N VAL A 133 2.29 -5.87 -2.07
CA VAL A 133 3.61 -5.60 -1.48
C VAL A 133 3.89 -4.10 -1.45
N ALA A 134 3.56 -3.41 -2.55
CA ALA A 134 3.69 -1.96 -2.65
C ALA A 134 2.84 -1.21 -1.62
N GLN A 135 1.60 -1.67 -1.42
CA GLN A 135 0.68 -1.10 -0.44
C GLN A 135 1.18 -1.32 0.99
N SER A 136 1.54 -2.55 1.35
CA SER A 136 2.08 -2.87 2.69
C SER A 136 3.35 -2.07 3.01
N THR A 137 4.25 -1.94 2.04
CA THR A 137 5.48 -1.14 2.18
C THR A 137 5.15 0.33 2.42
N THR A 138 4.21 0.88 1.66
CA THR A 138 3.76 2.27 1.80
C THR A 138 3.16 2.52 3.19
N VAL A 139 2.23 1.67 3.63
CA VAL A 139 1.60 1.79 4.97
C VAL A 139 2.67 1.76 6.06
N ARG A 140 3.63 0.83 6.00
CA ARG A 140 4.68 0.72 7.01
C ARG A 140 5.59 1.95 7.06
N THR A 141 6.06 2.43 5.90
CA THR A 141 6.93 3.62 5.83
C THR A 141 6.23 4.90 6.30
N THR A 142 4.91 4.99 6.17
CA THR A 142 4.14 6.12 6.72
C THR A 142 3.98 6.08 8.24
N ARG A 143 4.08 4.89 8.86
CA ARG A 143 3.93 4.70 10.31
C ARG A 143 5.23 4.95 11.08
N THR A 144 6.38 4.86 10.42
CA THR A 144 7.67 5.15 11.07
C THR A 144 7.85 6.68 11.16
N PRO A 145 8.01 7.25 12.37
CA PRO A 145 8.35 8.66 12.50
C PRO A 145 9.66 8.91 11.75
N ARG A 146 9.65 9.89 10.87
CA ARG A 146 10.88 10.37 10.22
C ARG A 146 11.51 11.38 11.17
N HIS A 147 12.57 10.97 11.84
CA HIS A 147 13.42 11.92 12.56
C HIS A 147 14.14 12.82 11.55
N PRO A 148 14.23 14.14 11.81
CA PRO A 148 14.99 15.08 10.98
C PRO A 148 16.50 14.76 11.00
#